data_AF-A0A961DVS9-F1
#
_entry.id   AF-A0A961DVS9-F1
#
_cell.length_a   1.000
_cell.length_b   1.000
_cell.length_c   1.000
_cell.angle_alpha   90.00
_cell.angle_beta   90.00
_cell.angle_gamma   90.00
#
_symmetry.space_group_name_H-M   'P 1'
#
loop_
_entity.id
_entity.type
_entity.pdbx_description
1 polymer ?
#
loop_
_entity_poly.entity_id
_entity_poly.type
_entity_poly.pdbx_seq_one_letter_code
_entity_poly.pdbx_strand_id
1 'polypeptide(L)'
;MTSARAVLGMIFATAVAMAPGAAAEPDTCDPQTGVENSCAGQPPETWPIAQGNFISPDDPGWIFFKPFFFPAGASGPKADSSRAQQYGCGIGPDGTIGCDRGDGPLPPPGTNQTVAGPQQQAEYVYSETQTFTRDGVGDLPEGHRLVNGDAWCYVGYQGS
;
A
#
# COMPACT_ATOMS: atom_id res chain seq x y z
N MET A 1 4.58 -20.16 81.28
CA MET A 1 5.38 -19.55 80.21
C MET A 1 4.63 -19.74 78.92
N THR A 2 4.27 -18.60 78.32
CA THR A 2 3.32 -18.37 77.24
C THR A 2 3.80 -18.97 75.92
N SER A 3 2.95 -19.63 75.14
CA SER A 3 3.23 -19.82 73.71
C SER A 3 1.96 -19.60 72.90
N ALA A 4 2.01 -18.52 72.12
CA ALA A 4 0.92 -17.93 71.37
C ALA A 4 0.57 -18.75 70.12
N ARG A 5 -0.72 -18.77 69.78
CA ARG A 5 -1.24 -19.18 68.47
C ARG A 5 -0.91 -18.09 67.46
N ALA A 6 -0.20 -18.42 66.38
CA ALA A 6 -0.02 -17.55 65.23
C ALA A 6 -0.84 -18.10 64.05
N VAL A 7 -1.91 -17.38 63.70
CA VAL A 7 -2.61 -17.48 62.43
C VAL A 7 -2.04 -16.38 61.54
N LEU A 8 -1.51 -16.74 60.37
CA LEU A 8 -1.10 -15.82 59.30
C LEU A 8 -1.23 -16.65 58.01
N GLY A 9 -2.09 -16.35 57.05
CA GLY A 9 -2.49 -15.06 56.52
C GLY A 9 -2.02 -15.02 55.07
N MET A 10 -2.84 -15.56 54.16
CA MET A 10 -2.61 -15.65 52.71
C MET A 10 -2.38 -14.25 52.10
N ILE A 11 -1.31 -14.06 51.34
CA ILE A 11 -1.16 -12.92 50.43
C ILE A 11 -0.94 -13.49 49.02
N PHE A 12 -2.00 -13.50 48.22
CA PHE A 12 -1.90 -13.69 46.77
C PHE A 12 -1.46 -12.35 46.17
N ALA A 13 -0.22 -12.28 45.69
CA ALA A 13 0.26 -11.15 44.90
C ALA A 13 -0.23 -11.33 43.45
N THR A 14 -1.30 -10.63 43.08
CA THR A 14 -1.76 -10.53 41.70
C THR A 14 -0.80 -9.63 40.94
N ALA A 15 0.08 -10.20 40.12
CA ALA A 15 0.92 -9.45 39.21
C ALA A 15 0.04 -8.82 38.11
N VAL A 16 -0.13 -7.50 38.15
CA VAL A 16 -0.68 -6.74 37.03
C VAL A 16 0.39 -6.72 35.94
N ALA A 17 0.24 -7.59 34.94
CA ALA A 17 1.06 -7.52 33.73
C ALA A 17 0.63 -6.27 32.96
N MET A 18 1.47 -5.23 32.99
CA MET A 18 1.35 -4.11 32.07
C MET A 18 1.70 -4.62 30.67
N ALA A 19 0.69 -4.68 29.80
CA ALA A 19 0.93 -4.87 28.37
C ALA A 19 1.74 -3.67 27.86
N PRO A 20 2.77 -3.87 27.01
CA PRO A 20 3.44 -2.76 26.35
C PRO A 20 2.40 -2.02 25.50
N GLY A 21 2.20 -0.74 25.80
CA GLY A 21 1.41 0.15 24.96
C GLY A 21 1.99 0.16 23.55
N ALA A 22 1.16 -0.15 22.56
CA ALA A 22 1.46 0.16 21.17
C ALA A 22 1.78 1.65 21.10
N ALA A 23 3.02 1.98 20.70
CA ALA A 23 3.38 3.34 20.37
C ALA A 23 2.42 3.82 19.27
N ALA A 24 1.79 4.97 19.47
CA ALA A 24 0.98 5.62 18.45
C ALA A 24 1.82 5.77 17.18
N GLU A 25 1.31 5.19 16.09
CA GLU A 25 1.87 5.29 14.74
C GLU A 25 1.85 6.78 14.30
N PRO A 26 2.78 7.21 13.43
CA PRO A 26 2.88 8.62 13.01
C PRO A 26 1.56 9.11 12.43
N ASP A 27 1.33 10.43 12.45
CA ASP A 27 0.11 11.14 11.97
C ASP A 27 -0.28 10.79 10.51
N THR A 28 -0.76 9.58 10.27
CA THR A 28 -1.32 9.13 9.00
C THR A 28 -2.81 9.44 9.01
N CYS A 29 -3.29 10.03 7.93
CA CYS A 29 -4.72 10.20 7.72
C CYS A 29 -5.43 8.82 7.62
N ASP A 30 -6.73 8.79 7.91
CA ASP A 30 -7.54 7.58 7.75
C ASP A 30 -8.03 7.45 6.30
N PRO A 31 -7.72 6.35 5.59
CA PRO A 31 -8.17 6.15 4.21
C PRO A 31 -9.69 5.93 4.11
N GLN A 32 -10.40 5.67 5.21
CA GLN A 32 -11.85 5.58 5.24
C GLN A 32 -12.50 6.93 4.91
N THR A 33 -13.52 6.90 4.06
CA THR A 33 -14.29 8.09 3.70
C THR A 33 -15.33 8.38 4.78
N GLY A 34 -15.37 9.63 5.29
CA GLY A 34 -16.44 10.10 6.16
C GLY A 34 -16.17 10.13 7.68
N VAL A 35 -14.91 10.06 8.12
CA VAL A 35 -14.50 10.23 9.53
C VAL A 35 -13.60 11.46 9.74
N GLU A 36 -13.51 11.94 10.98
CA GLU A 36 -12.57 12.99 11.39
C GLU A 36 -11.13 12.49 11.22
N ASN A 37 -10.33 13.09 10.31
CA ASN A 37 -8.96 12.73 9.86
C ASN A 37 -8.81 12.02 8.49
N SER A 38 -9.82 12.06 7.61
CA SER A 38 -9.77 11.40 6.29
C SER A 38 -8.58 11.80 5.39
N CYS A 39 -8.04 10.85 4.62
CA CYS A 39 -7.01 11.10 3.60
C CYS A 39 -7.54 11.84 2.36
N ALA A 40 -8.85 11.90 2.17
CA ALA A 40 -9.44 12.68 1.09
C ALA A 40 -9.08 14.17 1.24
N GLY A 41 -8.41 14.73 0.24
CA GLY A 41 -7.95 16.12 0.26
C GLY A 41 -6.65 16.37 1.02
N GLN A 42 -6.02 15.32 1.57
CA GLN A 42 -4.66 15.41 2.13
C GLN A 42 -3.60 15.14 1.05
N PRO A 43 -2.39 15.70 1.19
CA PRO A 43 -1.27 15.37 0.31
C PRO A 43 -0.97 13.87 0.35
N PRO A 44 -0.77 13.19 -0.79
CA PRO A 44 -0.48 11.75 -0.81
C PRO A 44 0.76 11.32 0.00
N GLU A 45 1.68 12.24 0.26
CA GLU A 45 2.87 12.04 1.10
C GLU A 45 2.53 11.93 2.61
N THR A 46 1.26 12.09 3.00
CA THR A 46 0.77 11.82 4.37
C THR A 46 -0.10 10.56 4.45
N TRP A 47 -0.37 9.90 3.33
CA TRP A 47 -1.24 8.71 3.29
C TRP A 47 -0.54 7.48 3.87
N PRO A 48 -1.27 6.55 4.52
CA PRO A 48 -0.69 5.35 5.08
C PRO A 48 -0.02 4.48 4.01
N ILE A 49 1.07 3.82 4.41
CA ILE A 49 1.74 2.80 3.59
C ILE A 49 0.85 1.55 3.54
N ALA A 50 0.50 1.10 2.35
CA ALA A 50 -0.27 -0.13 2.17
C ALA A 50 0.50 -1.35 2.69
N GLN A 51 -0.22 -2.24 3.37
CA GLN A 51 0.28 -3.54 3.79
C GLN A 51 -0.27 -4.61 2.85
N GLY A 52 0.54 -5.62 2.52
CA GLY A 52 0.14 -6.68 1.60
C GLY A 52 1.30 -7.38 0.91
N ASN A 53 0.96 -8.26 -0.04
CA ASN A 53 1.95 -8.95 -0.85
C ASN A 53 2.31 -8.14 -2.10
N PHE A 54 3.30 -7.27 -2.01
CA PHE A 54 3.73 -6.43 -3.13
C PHE A 54 5.10 -6.81 -3.70
N ILE A 55 5.64 -7.98 -3.33
CA ILE A 55 6.98 -8.41 -3.72
C ILE A 55 6.85 -9.66 -4.60
N SER A 56 7.66 -9.71 -5.67
CA SER A 56 7.83 -10.89 -6.52
C SER A 56 9.16 -11.59 -6.19
N PRO A 57 9.19 -12.90 -5.95
CA PRO A 57 10.44 -13.64 -5.73
C PRO A 57 11.40 -13.60 -6.93
N ASP A 58 10.84 -13.46 -8.14
CA ASP A 58 11.59 -13.45 -9.40
C ASP A 58 12.27 -12.09 -9.67
N ASP A 59 11.89 -11.05 -8.92
CA ASP A 59 12.34 -9.68 -9.11
C ASP A 59 12.75 -9.03 -7.77
N PRO A 60 13.88 -9.45 -7.15
CA PRO A 60 14.29 -8.95 -5.85
C PRO A 60 14.46 -7.42 -5.83
N GLY A 61 13.89 -6.77 -4.81
CA GLY A 61 13.98 -5.33 -4.61
C GLY A 61 12.94 -4.51 -5.37
N TRP A 62 12.14 -5.13 -6.24
CA TRP A 62 10.98 -4.49 -6.84
C TRP A 62 9.74 -4.59 -5.95
N ILE A 63 8.92 -3.55 -6.01
CA ILE A 63 7.55 -3.56 -5.50
C ILE A 63 6.61 -3.58 -6.71
N PHE A 64 5.62 -4.47 -6.74
CA PHE A 64 4.58 -4.51 -7.76
C PHE A 64 3.20 -4.53 -7.12
N PHE A 65 2.24 -3.90 -7.79
CA PHE A 65 0.87 -3.79 -7.29
C PHE A 65 -0.12 -3.67 -8.44
N LYS A 66 -1.38 -3.95 -8.14
CA LYS A 66 -2.51 -3.66 -9.01
C LYS A 66 -3.28 -2.48 -8.41
N PRO A 67 -3.55 -1.39 -9.13
CA PRO A 67 -4.34 -0.30 -8.60
C PRO A 67 -5.78 -0.79 -8.41
N PHE A 68 -6.28 -0.72 -7.17
CA PHE A 68 -7.62 -1.15 -6.84
C PHE A 68 -8.51 0.04 -6.56
N PHE A 69 -9.52 0.19 -7.42
CA PHE A 69 -10.50 1.26 -7.33
C PHE A 69 -11.79 0.68 -6.76
N PHE A 70 -12.18 1.11 -5.55
CA PHE A 70 -13.37 0.60 -4.87
C PHE A 70 -14.63 1.39 -5.30
N PRO A 71 -15.82 0.76 -5.38
CA PRO A 71 -16.06 -0.69 -5.36
C PRO A 71 -15.65 -1.32 -6.69
N ALA A 72 -15.25 -2.60 -6.64
CA ALA A 72 -14.82 -3.36 -7.81
C ALA A 72 -15.82 -3.20 -8.98
N GLY A 73 -15.38 -2.54 -10.07
CA GLY A 73 -16.20 -2.26 -11.25
C GLY A 73 -16.81 -0.85 -11.33
N ALA A 74 -16.54 0.06 -10.40
CA ALA A 74 -16.93 1.47 -10.53
C ALA A 74 -15.89 2.31 -11.29
N SER A 75 -14.62 1.89 -11.31
CA SER A 75 -13.55 2.70 -11.93
C SER A 75 -12.27 1.96 -12.31
N GLY A 76 -12.08 0.74 -11.82
CA GLY A 76 -11.08 -0.20 -12.32
C GLY A 76 -11.74 -1.44 -12.92
N PRO A 77 -10.99 -2.23 -13.71
CA PRO A 77 -11.44 -3.56 -14.05
C PRO A 77 -11.64 -4.38 -12.78
N LYS A 78 -12.62 -5.28 -12.79
CA LYS A 78 -12.75 -6.28 -11.71
C LYS A 78 -11.41 -7.02 -11.56
N ALA A 79 -10.99 -7.28 -10.32
CA ALA A 79 -9.73 -7.97 -10.00
C ALA A 79 -9.55 -9.32 -10.74
N ASP A 80 -10.65 -9.95 -11.14
CA ASP A 80 -10.69 -11.22 -11.90
C ASP A 80 -10.75 -11.04 -13.44
N SER A 81 -10.81 -9.81 -13.94
CA SER A 81 -10.92 -9.55 -15.38
C SER A 81 -9.56 -9.55 -16.07
N SER A 82 -9.50 -10.00 -17.32
CA SER A 82 -8.31 -9.88 -18.18
C SER A 82 -7.83 -8.44 -18.35
N ARG A 83 -8.71 -7.46 -18.10
CA ARG A 83 -8.34 -6.06 -18.04
C ARG A 83 -7.52 -5.76 -16.78
N ALA A 84 -7.82 -6.31 -15.60
CA ALA A 84 -7.03 -6.09 -14.38
C ALA A 84 -5.59 -6.62 -14.50
N GLN A 85 -5.39 -7.65 -15.33
CA GLN A 85 -4.06 -8.18 -15.63
C GLN A 85 -3.16 -7.16 -16.35
N GLN A 86 -3.71 -6.11 -16.97
CA GLN A 86 -2.93 -5.10 -17.69
C GLN A 86 -2.60 -3.86 -16.85
N TYR A 87 -3.15 -3.70 -15.64
CA TYR A 87 -2.91 -2.51 -14.80
C TYR A 87 -1.76 -2.73 -13.81
N GLY A 88 -0.91 -3.73 -14.02
CA GLY A 88 0.24 -3.91 -13.15
C GLY A 88 1.12 -2.67 -13.16
N CYS A 89 1.47 -2.19 -11.97
CA CYS A 89 2.41 -1.12 -11.76
C CYS A 89 3.57 -1.60 -10.89
N GLY A 90 4.72 -0.96 -11.01
CA GLY A 90 5.91 -1.32 -10.25
C GLY A 90 6.80 -0.15 -9.86
N ILE A 91 7.55 -0.34 -8.78
CA ILE A 91 8.58 0.56 -8.27
C ILE A 91 9.88 -0.23 -8.12
N GLY A 92 10.84 0.05 -9.00
CA GLY A 92 12.16 -0.56 -9.01
C GLY A 92 13.07 -0.02 -7.89
N PRO A 93 14.09 -0.80 -7.49
CA PRO A 93 15.04 -0.40 -6.46
C PRO A 93 15.94 0.77 -6.89
N ASP A 94 16.00 1.04 -8.19
CA ASP A 94 16.69 2.18 -8.80
C ASP A 94 15.81 3.45 -8.86
N GLY A 95 14.57 3.39 -8.35
CA GLY A 95 13.61 4.48 -8.41
C GLY A 95 12.80 4.53 -9.71
N THR A 96 12.93 3.54 -10.59
CA THR A 96 12.06 3.40 -11.77
C THR A 96 10.62 3.15 -11.35
N ILE A 97 9.67 3.86 -11.94
CA ILE A 97 8.22 3.67 -11.74
C ILE A 97 7.59 3.41 -13.10
N GLY A 98 6.63 2.49 -13.17
CA GLY A 98 5.82 2.38 -14.38
C GLY A 98 4.60 1.51 -14.23
N CYS A 99 3.76 1.52 -15.26
CA CYS A 99 2.53 0.74 -15.36
C CYS A 99 2.37 0.16 -16.78
N ASP A 100 1.90 -1.09 -16.85
CA ASP A 100 1.68 -1.85 -18.11
C ASP A 100 0.40 -1.47 -18.87
N ARG A 101 -0.33 -0.51 -18.31
CA ARG A 101 -1.38 0.22 -19.00
C ARG A 101 -1.30 1.65 -18.53
N GLY A 102 -1.16 2.59 -19.47
CA GLY A 102 -1.12 4.00 -19.14
C GLY A 102 -2.42 4.45 -18.47
N ASP A 103 -2.30 5.14 -17.33
CA ASP A 103 -3.42 5.61 -16.50
C ASP A 103 -4.17 6.83 -17.10
N GLY A 104 -4.00 7.07 -18.40
CA GLY A 104 -4.66 8.15 -19.12
C GLY A 104 -5.95 7.70 -19.81
N PRO A 105 -6.95 8.59 -19.98
CA PRO A 105 -8.17 8.26 -20.73
C PRO A 105 -7.88 7.88 -22.19
N LEU A 106 -6.75 8.35 -22.74
CA LEU A 106 -6.27 8.07 -24.10
C LEU A 106 -4.72 8.16 -24.15
N PRO A 107 -3.97 7.06 -23.98
CA PRO A 107 -2.53 7.05 -24.26
C PRO A 107 -2.26 7.36 -25.75
N PRO A 108 -1.11 7.95 -26.12
CA PRO A 108 -0.73 8.15 -27.51
C PRO A 108 -0.86 6.87 -28.34
N PRO A 109 -1.32 6.95 -29.61
CA PRO A 109 -1.47 5.76 -30.45
C PRO A 109 -0.17 4.95 -30.53
N GLY A 110 -0.28 3.64 -30.34
CA GLY A 110 0.87 2.74 -30.39
C GLY A 110 1.69 2.66 -29.10
N THR A 111 1.25 3.27 -28.00
CA THR A 111 1.86 3.11 -26.67
C THR A 111 0.98 2.27 -25.77
N ASN A 112 1.60 1.54 -24.84
CA ASN A 112 0.88 0.69 -23.90
C ASN A 112 1.45 0.71 -22.48
N GLN A 113 2.58 1.37 -22.23
CA GLN A 113 3.12 1.54 -20.88
C GLN A 113 3.37 3.02 -20.57
N THR A 114 3.43 3.35 -19.29
CA THR A 114 4.02 4.60 -18.80
C THR A 114 5.23 4.27 -17.93
N VAL A 115 6.34 4.98 -18.12
CA VAL A 115 7.58 4.78 -17.37
C VAL A 115 8.14 6.14 -16.94
N ALA A 116 8.65 6.20 -15.72
CA ALA A 116 9.40 7.32 -15.18
C ALA A 116 10.58 6.78 -14.36
N GLY A 117 11.60 7.60 -14.14
CA GLY A 117 12.73 7.23 -13.29
C GLY A 117 13.52 8.45 -12.84
N PRO A 118 14.60 8.27 -12.06
CA PRO A 118 15.35 9.40 -11.49
C PRO A 118 15.95 10.34 -12.53
N GLN A 119 16.23 9.83 -13.74
CA GLN A 119 16.80 10.58 -14.86
C GLN A 119 15.86 10.67 -16.07
N GLN A 120 14.64 10.11 -15.95
CA GLN A 120 13.69 9.98 -17.04
C GLN A 120 12.34 10.57 -16.59
N GLN A 121 11.86 11.58 -17.32
CA GLN A 121 10.51 12.11 -17.09
C GLN A 121 9.46 11.05 -17.43
N ALA A 122 8.24 11.22 -16.94
CA ALA A 122 7.15 10.31 -17.28
C ALA A 122 6.92 10.29 -18.80
N GLU A 123 7.00 9.11 -19.40
CA GLU A 123 6.90 8.89 -20.85
C GLU A 123 5.96 7.73 -21.16
N TYR A 124 5.19 7.88 -22.24
CA TYR A 124 4.45 6.78 -22.83
C TYR A 124 5.36 5.99 -23.76
N VAL A 125 5.45 4.68 -23.54
CA VAL A 125 6.29 3.79 -24.35
C VAL A 125 5.48 2.61 -24.88
N TYR A 126 6.02 1.97 -25.91
CA TYR A 126 5.52 0.72 -26.43
C TYR A 126 6.41 -0.43 -25.96
N SER A 127 5.80 -1.51 -25.50
CA SER A 127 6.47 -2.77 -25.18
C SER A 127 5.57 -3.95 -25.50
N GLU A 128 6.11 -4.99 -26.13
CA GLU A 128 5.40 -6.27 -26.27
C GLU A 128 5.43 -7.09 -24.96
N THR A 129 6.26 -6.68 -24.00
CA THR A 129 6.43 -7.35 -22.70
C THR A 129 5.70 -6.57 -21.62
N GLN A 130 4.98 -7.29 -20.74
CA GLN A 130 4.43 -6.72 -19.51
C GLN A 130 5.56 -6.55 -18.48
N THR A 131 6.10 -5.34 -18.40
CA THR A 131 7.27 -5.03 -17.57
C THR A 131 6.91 -4.97 -16.09
N PHE A 132 5.71 -4.46 -15.77
CA PHE A 132 5.27 -4.09 -14.43
C PHE A 132 4.16 -4.99 -13.86
N THR A 133 3.54 -5.85 -14.68
CA THR A 133 2.58 -6.85 -14.22
C THR A 133 3.31 -8.04 -13.63
N ARG A 134 2.91 -8.43 -12.42
CA ARG A 134 3.27 -9.70 -11.82
C ARG A 134 2.02 -10.43 -11.31
N ASP A 135 2.02 -11.74 -11.49
CA ASP A 135 1.00 -12.60 -10.89
C ASP A 135 1.21 -12.71 -9.38
N GLY A 136 0.13 -12.92 -8.64
CA GLY A 136 0.18 -13.13 -7.19
C GLY A 136 0.46 -11.88 -6.34
N VAL A 137 0.78 -10.72 -6.94
CA VAL A 137 0.92 -9.46 -6.19
C VAL A 137 -0.43 -8.82 -5.90
N GLY A 138 -0.48 -8.10 -4.78
CA GLY A 138 -1.68 -7.55 -4.18
C GLY A 138 -2.18 -6.28 -4.85
N ASP A 139 -3.37 -5.90 -4.39
CA ASP A 139 -4.07 -4.69 -4.77
C ASP A 139 -3.61 -3.52 -3.88
N LEU A 140 -3.28 -2.38 -4.48
CA LEU A 140 -3.06 -1.11 -3.77
C LEU A 140 -4.41 -0.39 -3.62
N PRO A 141 -4.96 -0.31 -2.40
CA PRO A 141 -6.23 0.36 -2.16
C PRO A 141 -6.13 1.89 -2.31
N GLU A 142 -7.27 2.50 -2.65
CA GLU A 142 -7.44 3.97 -2.63
C GLU A 142 -7.04 4.56 -1.27
N GLY A 143 -6.48 5.77 -1.29
CA GLY A 143 -6.05 6.49 -0.08
C GLY A 143 -4.80 5.90 0.57
N HIS A 144 -4.09 5.00 -0.11
CA HIS A 144 -2.83 4.44 0.36
C HIS A 144 -1.71 4.68 -0.65
N ARG A 145 -0.48 4.54 -0.15
CA ARG A 145 0.73 4.61 -0.96
C ARG A 145 1.64 3.41 -0.76
N LEU A 146 2.55 3.21 -1.70
CA LEU A 146 3.71 2.33 -1.60
C LEU A 146 4.97 3.16 -1.78
N VAL A 147 6.06 2.77 -1.11
CA VAL A 147 7.34 3.48 -1.13
C VAL A 147 8.47 2.47 -1.31
N ASN A 148 9.40 2.75 -2.22
CA ASN A 148 10.64 2.02 -2.42
C ASN A 148 11.81 3.02 -2.55
N GLY A 149 12.59 3.18 -1.48
CA GLY A 149 13.61 4.23 -1.42
C GLY A 149 12.99 5.63 -1.55
N ASP A 150 13.46 6.41 -2.52
CA ASP A 150 12.98 7.77 -2.81
C ASP A 150 11.76 7.81 -3.76
N ALA A 151 11.36 6.66 -4.29
CA ALA A 151 10.23 6.53 -5.23
C ALA A 151 8.97 6.05 -4.51
N TRP A 152 7.81 6.57 -4.93
CA TRP A 152 6.53 6.23 -4.32
C TRP A 152 5.38 6.31 -5.32
N CYS A 153 4.36 5.47 -5.11
CA CYS A 153 3.12 5.44 -5.89
C CYS A 153 1.91 5.43 -4.96
N TYR A 154 0.77 5.92 -5.42
CA TYR A 154 -0.47 5.96 -4.66
C TYR A 154 -1.67 5.75 -5.58
N VAL A 155 -2.79 5.29 -5.00
CA VAL A 155 -4.07 5.27 -5.69
C VAL A 155 -4.96 6.34 -5.07
N GLY A 156 -5.28 7.37 -5.85
CA GLY A 156 -6.11 8.48 -5.42
C GLY A 156 -7.59 8.12 -5.27
N TYR A 157 -8.36 9.05 -4.71
CA TYR A 157 -9.81 8.95 -4.69
C TYR A 157 -10.39 9.36 -6.06
N GLN A 158 -11.43 8.66 -6.51
CA GLN A 158 -12.10 8.98 -7.76
C GLN A 158 -12.52 10.46 -7.85
N GLY A 159 -12.06 11.16 -8.91
CA GLY A 159 -12.38 12.56 -9.17
C GLY A 159 -11.41 13.59 -8.56
N SER A 160 -10.29 13.15 -7.97
CA SER A 160 -9.14 14.00 -7.62
C SER A 160 -8.31 14.38 -8.84
#